data_AF-A0A819Z034-F1
#
_entry.id   AF-A0A819Z034-F1
#
_cell.length_a   1.000
_cell.length_b   1.000
_cell.length_c   1.000
_cell.angle_alpha   90.00
_cell.angle_beta   90.00
_cell.angle_gamma   90.00
#
_symmetry.space_group_name_H-M   'P 1'
#
loop_
_entity.id
_entity.type
_entity.pdbx_description
1 polymer ?
#
loop_
_entity_poly.entity_id
_entity_poly.type
_entity_poly.pdbx_seq_one_letter_code
_entity_poly.pdbx_strand_id
1 'polypeptide(L)'
;NINNAAKQARTDLQAFLDSTKHRLVDSLGSIADQLKLSQTAPVYTENELDEWMKQLAELREMFEKPQNIEIVEDESRNSSVRMIKVTEKSNSRSYPTINQKTLQSRPSTAVVSTGT
;
A
#
# COMPACT_ATOMS: atom_id res chain seq x y z
N ASN A 1 44.27 -39.09 37.50
CA ASN A 1 42.91 -38.76 37.02
C ASN A 1 42.52 -37.28 37.10
N ILE A 2 43.13 -36.46 37.96
CA ILE A 2 42.78 -35.02 38.09
C ILE A 2 43.13 -34.21 36.83
N ASN A 3 44.29 -34.45 36.20
CA ASN A 3 44.69 -33.72 34.98
C ASN A 3 43.77 -33.97 33.79
N ASN A 4 43.24 -35.19 33.64
CA ASN A 4 42.29 -35.51 32.57
C ASN A 4 40.94 -34.83 32.83
N ALA A 5 40.47 -34.84 34.07
CA ALA A 5 39.24 -34.14 34.44
C ALA A 5 39.36 -32.61 34.20
N ALA A 6 40.48 -32.00 34.55
CA ALA A 6 40.73 -30.58 34.31
C ALA A 6 40.82 -30.24 32.81
N LYS A 7 41.42 -31.12 32.01
CA LYS A 7 41.48 -30.95 30.55
C LYS A 7 40.10 -31.07 29.92
N GLN A 8 39.31 -32.07 30.33
CA GLN A 8 37.94 -32.25 29.87
C GLN A 8 37.07 -31.05 30.23
N ALA A 9 37.13 -30.57 31.47
CA ALA A 9 36.38 -29.40 31.92
C ALA A 9 36.71 -28.14 31.10
N ARG A 10 37.96 -27.95 30.70
CA ARG A 10 38.35 -26.84 29.81
C ARG A 10 37.77 -26.99 28.41
N THR A 11 37.80 -28.20 27.85
CA THR A 11 37.21 -28.48 26.54
C THR A 11 35.69 -28.25 26.56
N ASP A 12 35.00 -28.74 27.57
CA ASP A 12 33.55 -28.58 27.72
C ASP A 12 33.18 -27.10 27.89
N LEU A 13 33.94 -26.35 28.69
CA LEU A 13 33.75 -24.91 28.87
C LEU A 13 33.94 -24.16 27.55
N GLN A 14 34.99 -24.50 26.79
CA GLN A 14 35.25 -23.88 25.50
C GLN A 14 34.09 -24.13 24.53
N ALA A 15 33.63 -25.37 24.43
CA ALA A 15 32.50 -25.73 23.58
C ALA A 15 31.20 -25.01 23.99
N PHE A 16 30.96 -24.86 25.29
CA PHE A 16 29.81 -24.12 25.80
C PHE A 16 29.88 -22.62 25.44
N LEU A 17 31.05 -22.00 25.58
CA LEU A 17 31.27 -20.59 25.23
C LEU A 17 31.09 -20.36 23.73
N ASP A 18 31.65 -21.24 22.90
CA ASP A 18 31.53 -21.14 21.44
C ASP A 18 30.07 -21.30 20.99
N SER A 19 29.34 -22.26 21.56
CA SER A 19 27.91 -22.44 21.31
C SER A 19 27.09 -21.22 21.74
N THR A 20 27.37 -20.67 22.92
CA THR A 20 26.68 -19.48 23.44
C THR A 20 26.94 -18.27 22.55
N LYS A 21 28.18 -18.07 22.13
CA LYS A 21 28.57 -17.01 21.19
C LYS A 21 27.79 -17.13 19.88
N HIS A 22 27.73 -18.33 19.30
CA HIS A 22 27.01 -18.55 18.05
C HIS A 22 25.52 -18.21 18.18
N ARG A 23 24.86 -18.71 19.24
CA ARG A 23 23.45 -18.40 19.52
C ARG A 23 23.17 -16.90 19.67
N LEU A 24 24.08 -16.16 20.32
CA LEU A 24 23.95 -14.72 20.48
C LEU A 24 24.08 -13.99 19.15
N VAL A 25 25.04 -14.39 18.31
CA VAL A 25 25.22 -13.83 16.96
C VAL A 25 23.97 -14.07 16.12
N ASP A 26 23.41 -15.28 16.14
CA ASP A 26 22.20 -15.62 15.40
C ASP A 26 20.99 -14.83 15.88
N SER A 27 20.84 -14.70 17.21
CA SER A 27 19.74 -13.92 17.80
C SER A 27 19.83 -12.44 17.43
N LEU A 28 21.04 -11.88 17.45
CA LEU A 28 21.28 -10.49 17.05
C LEU A 28 21.00 -10.28 15.57
N GLY A 29 21.40 -11.23 14.71
CA GLY A 29 21.07 -11.22 13.29
C GLY A 29 19.56 -11.22 13.05
N SER A 30 18.84 -12.11 13.74
CA SER A 30 17.37 -12.17 13.63
C SER A 30 16.69 -10.88 14.08
N ILE A 31 17.15 -10.25 15.17
CA ILE A 31 16.62 -8.97 15.63
C ILE A 31 16.92 -7.86 14.61
N ALA A 32 18.13 -7.83 14.05
CA ALA A 32 18.50 -6.85 13.03
C ALA A 32 17.64 -7.00 11.76
N ASP A 33 17.38 -8.23 11.33
CA ASP A 33 16.51 -8.54 10.20
C ASP A 33 15.06 -8.12 10.48
N GLN A 34 14.53 -8.43 11.67
CA GLN A 34 13.20 -7.99 12.08
C GLN A 34 13.09 -6.46 12.15
N LEU A 35 14.11 -5.77 12.64
CA LEU A 35 14.14 -4.31 12.70
C LEU A 35 14.16 -3.72 11.29
N LYS A 36 14.98 -4.26 10.40
CA LYS A 36 15.02 -3.84 9.00
C LYS A 36 13.68 -4.09 8.31
N LEU A 37 13.08 -5.25 8.54
CA LEU A 37 11.74 -5.57 8.05
C LEU A 37 10.70 -4.60 8.58
N SER A 38 10.78 -4.19 9.85
CA SER A 38 9.87 -3.20 10.44
C SER A 38 10.05 -1.78 9.87
N GLN A 39 11.27 -1.41 9.44
CA GLN A 39 11.53 -0.15 8.75
C GLN A 39 11.07 -0.17 7.29
N THR A 40 11.17 -1.32 6.62
CA THR A 40 10.74 -1.49 5.23
C THR A 40 9.27 -1.88 5.10
N ALA A 41 8.66 -2.37 6.17
CA ALA A 41 7.22 -2.51 6.26
C ALA A 41 6.69 -1.09 6.06
N PRO A 42 5.92 -0.85 4.98
CA PRO A 42 5.41 0.49 4.72
C PRO A 42 4.70 0.93 5.99
N VAL A 43 5.23 2.00 6.58
CA VAL A 43 4.58 2.71 7.68
C VAL A 43 3.22 3.09 7.15
N TYR A 44 2.24 2.24 7.45
CA TYR A 44 0.90 2.17 6.85
C TYR A 44 0.01 3.35 7.30
N THR A 45 0.62 4.48 7.68
CA THR A 45 -0.05 5.46 8.52
C THR A 45 0.18 6.91 8.12
N GLU A 46 1.23 7.25 7.36
CA GLU A 46 1.43 8.65 6.93
C GLU A 46 1.11 8.86 5.44
N ASN A 47 1.76 8.15 4.53
CA ASN A 47 1.51 8.33 3.09
C ASN A 47 0.08 7.98 2.67
N GLU A 48 -0.49 6.91 3.24
CA GLU A 48 -1.88 6.57 2.95
C GLU A 48 -2.82 7.60 3.57
N LEU A 49 -2.56 8.08 4.79
CA LEU A 49 -3.41 9.08 5.45
C LEU A 49 -3.48 10.38 4.65
N ASP A 50 -2.37 10.83 4.07
CA ASP A 50 -2.34 11.96 3.15
C ASP A 50 -3.17 11.71 1.88
N GLU A 51 -3.13 10.49 1.34
CA GLU A 51 -3.95 10.09 0.20
C GLU A 51 -5.45 10.06 0.56
N TRP A 52 -5.81 9.50 1.71
CA TRP A 52 -7.18 9.49 2.23
C TRP A 52 -7.70 10.90 2.51
N MET A 53 -6.87 11.79 3.07
CA MET A 53 -7.23 13.19 3.28
C MET A 53 -7.49 13.91 1.96
N LYS A 54 -6.67 13.64 0.94
CA LYS A 54 -6.85 14.22 -0.39
C LYS A 54 -8.16 13.75 -1.03
N GLN A 55 -8.44 12.45 -1.00
CA GLN A 55 -9.69 11.90 -1.53
C GLN A 55 -10.92 12.46 -0.81
N LEU A 56 -10.84 12.64 0.52
CA LEU A 56 -11.92 13.23 1.30
C LEU A 56 -12.16 14.70 0.94
N ALA A 57 -11.11 15.47 0.68
CA ALA A 57 -11.22 16.86 0.23
C ALA A 57 -11.88 16.96 -1.16
N GLU A 58 -11.53 16.07 -2.10
CA GLU A 58 -12.14 16.00 -3.42
C GLU A 58 -13.64 15.68 -3.35
N LEU A 59 -14.02 14.69 -2.54
CA LEU A 59 -15.43 14.35 -2.29
C LEU A 59 -16.20 15.54 -1.70
N ARG A 60 -15.60 16.22 -0.72
CA ARG A 60 -16.21 17.41 -0.12
C ARG A 60 -16.42 18.53 -1.15
N GLU A 61 -15.47 18.77 -2.04
CA GLU A 61 -15.62 19.73 -3.15
C GLU A 61 -16.79 19.35 -4.08
N MET A 62 -17.03 18.05 -4.31
CA MET A 62 -18.17 17.59 -5.12
C MET A 62 -19.52 17.84 -4.44
N PHE A 63 -19.60 17.71 -3.10
CA PHE A 63 -20.83 17.93 -2.34
C PHE A 63 -21.10 19.40 -2.00
N GLU A 64 -20.06 20.20 -1.74
CA GLU A 64 -20.21 21.62 -1.40
C GLU A 64 -20.48 22.50 -2.62
N LYS A 65 -20.20 22.01 -3.83
CA LYS A 65 -20.62 22.72 -5.04
C LYS A 65 -22.12 22.56 -5.23
N PRO A 66 -22.88 23.66 -5.29
CA PRO A 66 -24.28 23.57 -5.67
C PRO A 66 -24.34 22.91 -7.04
N GLN A 67 -25.03 21.77 -7.13
CA GLN A 67 -25.39 21.21 -8.42
C GLN A 67 -26.14 22.31 -9.15
N ASN A 68 -25.61 22.75 -10.31
CA ASN A 68 -26.23 23.77 -11.13
C ASN A 68 -27.48 23.17 -11.80
N ILE A 69 -28.50 22.94 -10.97
CA ILE A 69 -29.80 22.44 -11.38
C ILE A 69 -30.58 23.66 -11.84
N GLU A 70 -30.86 23.72 -13.13
CA GLU A 70 -31.74 24.73 -13.70
C GLU A 70 -33.14 24.13 -13.81
N ILE A 71 -34.08 24.74 -13.08
CA ILE A 71 -35.49 24.38 -13.12
C ILE A 71 -36.16 25.35 -14.08
N VAL A 72 -36.65 24.83 -15.20
CA VAL A 72 -37.41 25.61 -16.18
C VAL A 72 -38.88 25.23 -16.06
N GLU A 73 -39.71 26.19 -15.67
CA GLU A 73 -41.17 26.05 -15.64
C GLU A 73 -41.76 26.46 -17.00
N ASP A 74 -42.70 25.67 -17.51
CA ASP A 74 -43.46 26.01 -18.70
C ASP A 74 -44.54 27.07 -18.36
N GLU A 75 -44.43 28.29 -18.89
CA GLU A 75 -45.35 29.40 -18.64
C GLU A 75 -46.67 29.32 -19.44
N SER A 76 -47.03 28.16 -19.99
CA SER A 76 -48.30 27.98 -20.69
C SER A 76 -49.50 28.20 -19.77
N ARG A 77 -50.05 29.43 -19.77
CA ARG A 77 -51.18 29.88 -18.93
C ARG A 77 -52.49 29.13 -19.15
N ASN A 78 -52.57 28.30 -20.20
CA ASN A 78 -53.78 27.57 -20.59
C ASN A 78 -53.71 26.06 -20.28
N SER A 79 -52.61 25.56 -19.70
CA SER A 79 -52.48 24.15 -19.33
C SER A 79 -52.93 23.91 -17.89
N SER A 80 -53.79 22.93 -17.67
CA SER A 80 -54.15 22.46 -16.32
C SER A 80 -53.00 21.70 -15.63
N VAL A 81 -51.97 21.33 -16.38
CA VAL A 81 -50.79 20.60 -15.89
C VAL A 81 -49.54 21.42 -16.20
N ARG A 82 -48.79 21.78 -15.16
CA ARG A 82 -47.49 22.47 -15.33
C ARG A 82 -46.39 21.44 -15.45
N MET A 83 -45.63 21.50 -16.53
CA MET A 83 -44.45 20.67 -16.70
C MET A 83 -43.25 21.39 -16.09
N ILE A 84 -42.57 20.70 -15.18
CA ILE A 84 -41.29 21.15 -14.61
C ILE A 84 -40.20 20.37 -15.32
N LYS A 85 -39.33 21.05 -16.05
CA LYS A 85 -38.16 20.43 -16.66
C LYS A 85 -36.94 20.73 -15.80
N VAL A 86 -36.32 19.67 -15.29
CA VAL A 86 -35.07 19.74 -14.54
C VAL A 86 -33.93 19.42 -15.50
N THR A 87 -33.03 20.36 -15.72
CA THR A 87 -31.84 20.15 -16.54
C THR A 87 -30.58 20.43 -15.74
N GLU A 88 -29.62 19.50 -15.80
CA GLU A 88 -28.30 19.69 -15.22
C GLU A 88 -27.47 20.58 -16.14
N LYS A 89 -26.99 21.72 -15.64
CA LYS A 89 -26.12 22.62 -16.38
C LYS A 89 -24.72 22.01 -16.38
N SER A 90 -24.36 21.34 -17.48
CA SER A 90 -23.04 20.76 -17.66
C SER A 90 -21.98 21.87 -17.72
N ASN A 91 -21.40 22.20 -16.57
CA ASN A 91 -20.08 22.81 -16.56
C ASN A 91 -19.13 21.77 -17.15
N SER A 92 -18.63 22.03 -18.34
CA SER A 92 -17.65 21.20 -19.05
C SER A 92 -16.35 21.10 -18.23
N ARG A 93 -16.33 20.20 -17.24
CA ARG A 93 -15.11 19.75 -16.59
C ARG A 93 -14.72 18.41 -17.21
N SER A 94 -13.64 18.41 -17.97
CA SER A 94 -12.91 17.20 -18.33
C SER A 94 -12.48 16.49 -17.06
N TYR A 95 -13.03 15.33 -16.78
CA TYR A 95 -12.46 14.44 -15.77
C TYR A 95 -11.04 14.07 -16.20
N PRO A 96 -10.04 14.11 -15.29
CA PRO A 96 -8.75 13.50 -15.59
C PRO A 96 -8.97 12.00 -15.73
N THR A 97 -8.76 11.48 -16.94
CA THR A 97 -8.66 10.05 -17.21
C THR A 97 -7.62 9.45 -16.29
N ILE A 98 -8.06 8.59 -15.37
CA ILE A 98 -7.16 7.73 -14.58
C ILE A 98 -6.40 6.87 -15.59
N ASN A 99 -5.15 7.24 -15.86
CA ASN A 99 -4.26 6.47 -16.70
C ASN A 99 -3.94 5.16 -15.98
N GLN A 100 -4.66 4.09 -16.29
CA GLN A 100 -4.20 2.72 -16.07
C GLN A 100 -3.05 2.40 -17.05
N LYS A 101 -1.88 3.01 -16.84
CA LYS A 101 -0.57 2.43 -17.18
C LYS A 101 0.06 2.14 -15.82
N THR A 102 0.23 0.89 -15.39
CA THR A 102 1.27 0.01 -15.94
C THR A 102 0.95 -1.44 -15.57
N LEU A 103 0.55 -2.25 -16.54
CA LEU A 103 0.47 -3.71 -16.43
C LEU A 103 0.93 -4.35 -17.74
N GLN A 104 2.11 -3.96 -18.22
CA GLN A 104 2.95 -4.67 -19.19
C GLN A 104 4.40 -4.26 -18.84
N SER A 105 5.36 -5.13 -18.58
CA SER A 105 5.71 -6.32 -19.33
C SER A 105 6.54 -7.29 -18.45
N ARG A 106 6.12 -8.55 -18.37
CA ARG A 106 7.03 -9.64 -18.01
C ARG A 106 7.79 -10.04 -19.28
N PRO A 107 9.14 -10.03 -19.29
CA PRO A 107 9.88 -10.70 -20.35
C PRO A 107 9.68 -12.20 -20.24
N SER A 108 9.16 -12.81 -21.31
CA SER A 108 9.09 -14.26 -21.47
C SER A 108 10.48 -14.74 -21.86
N THR A 109 11.24 -15.27 -20.91
CA THR A 109 12.56 -15.86 -21.18
C THR A 109 12.36 -17.21 -21.86
N ALA A 110 12.85 -17.30 -23.09
CA ALA A 110 12.94 -18.54 -23.85
C ALA A 110 13.83 -19.55 -23.12
N VAL A 111 13.30 -20.74 -22.84
CA VAL A 111 14.11 -21.90 -22.46
C VAL A 111 14.63 -22.53 -23.74
N VAL A 112 15.93 -22.38 -23.95
CA VAL A 112 16.73 -23.11 -24.92
C VAL A 112 16.73 -24.59 -24.52
N SER A 113 16.17 -25.44 -25.37
CA SER A 113 16.28 -26.90 -25.26
C SER A 113 17.47 -27.36 -26.09
N THR A 114 18.57 -27.70 -25.43
CA THR A 114 19.68 -28.44 -26.02
C THR A 114 19.57 -29.92 -25.64
N GLY A 115 19.36 -30.76 -26.66
CA GLY A 115 20.04 -32.05 -26.84
C GLY A 115 19.70 -33.21 -25.90
N THR A 116 19.13 -34.27 -26.49
CA THR A 116 19.81 -35.58 -26.64
C THR A 116 19.39 -36.20 -27.96
#